data_AF-A0A0Q9QK72-F1
#
_entry.id   AF-A0A0Q9QK72-F1
#
_cell.length_a   1.000
_cell.length_b   1.000
_cell.length_c   1.000
_cell.angle_alpha   90.00
_cell.angle_beta   90.00
_cell.angle_gamma   90.00
#
_symmetry.space_group_name_H-M   'P 1'
#
loop_
_entity.id
_entity.type
_entity.pdbx_description
1 polymer ?
#
loop_
_entity_poly.entity_id
_entity_poly.type
_entity_poly.pdbx_seq_one_letter_code
_entity_poly.pdbx_strand_id
1 'polypeptide(L)'
;MPTDEGYEAFVAARRDLLVEERGGGPVVEAAVDRALARCRRGWRRLEREDDVEARVRDQVELELDRPRRRRIALRAVGVLLLVVLAGVLWSLRPQPPAVAEEPNPLPVPWYDGTDLHLADVRVTLPDLGAFVADGDGVIVRRDGEVQRVDADGDVSAYSGSVDFGRDTTDNIPPLDPNDRILQSVDGPSDTTLHLVEMLSSNPEAGTYVRLSETGRRVFLLCTPYSCVTRLVESGARLR
;
A
#
# COMPACT_ATOMS: atom_id res chain seq x y z
N MET A 1 -62.52 8.34 27.03
CA MET A 1 -61.67 8.21 25.82
C MET A 1 -62.21 9.19 24.80
N PRO A 2 -61.42 10.16 24.32
CA PRO A 2 -61.88 11.08 23.28
C PRO A 2 -62.10 10.27 22.00
N THR A 3 -63.27 10.41 21.39
CA THR A 3 -63.71 9.59 20.27
C THR A 3 -62.92 9.92 19.00
N ASP A 4 -62.42 8.90 18.30
CA ASP A 4 -61.79 8.99 16.97
C ASP A 4 -62.80 9.36 15.85
N GLU A 5 -63.99 9.86 16.22
CA GLU A 5 -65.13 10.10 15.33
C GLU A 5 -64.80 11.04 14.17
N GLY A 6 -64.05 12.13 14.40
CA GLY A 6 -63.66 13.05 13.34
C GLY A 6 -62.73 12.43 12.28
N TYR A 7 -61.81 11.55 12.72
CA TYR A 7 -60.91 10.84 11.81
C TYR A 7 -61.66 9.79 11.00
N GLU A 8 -62.47 8.96 11.66
CA GLU A 8 -63.23 7.90 11.00
C GLU A 8 -64.25 8.49 10.01
N ALA A 9 -64.91 9.61 10.36
CA ALA A 9 -65.79 10.34 9.45
C ALA A 9 -65.04 10.87 8.21
N PHE A 10 -63.85 11.44 8.41
CA PHE A 10 -63.02 11.88 7.29
C PHE A 10 -62.59 10.71 6.39
N VAL A 11 -62.13 9.60 6.97
CA VAL A 11 -61.72 8.40 6.22
C VAL A 11 -62.90 7.87 5.41
N ALA A 12 -64.07 7.70 6.02
CA ALA A 12 -65.28 7.24 5.34
C ALA A 12 -65.68 8.17 4.18
N ALA A 13 -65.52 9.48 4.33
CA ALA A 13 -65.90 10.46 3.31
C ALA A 13 -64.87 10.62 2.18
N ARG A 14 -63.58 10.51 2.48
CA ARG A 14 -62.50 10.92 1.56
C ARG A 14 -61.61 9.80 1.05
N ARG A 15 -61.60 8.62 1.69
CA ARG A 15 -60.69 7.53 1.30
C ARG A 15 -60.83 7.16 -0.18
N ASP A 16 -62.05 6.88 -0.64
CA ASP A 16 -62.27 6.39 -2.00
C ASP A 16 -61.98 7.47 -3.05
N LEU A 17 -62.29 8.74 -2.74
CA LEU A 17 -61.92 9.89 -3.58
C LEU A 17 -60.40 10.06 -3.70
N LEU A 18 -59.66 9.91 -2.60
CA LEU A 18 -58.19 9.98 -2.62
C LEU A 18 -57.57 8.86 -3.46
N VAL A 19 -58.21 7.67 -3.48
CA VAL A 19 -57.79 6.55 -4.33
C VAL A 19 -58.10 6.84 -5.81
N GLU A 20 -59.30 7.32 -6.11
CA GLU A 20 -59.73 7.67 -7.46
C GLU A 20 -58.90 8.81 -8.08
N GLU A 21 -58.64 9.88 -7.31
CA GLU A 21 -57.81 11.04 -7.71
C GLU A 21 -56.41 10.63 -8.19
N ARG A 22 -55.90 9.49 -7.73
CA ARG A 22 -54.56 8.97 -8.07
C ARG A 22 -54.60 7.80 -9.07
N GLY A 23 -55.75 7.58 -9.71
CA GLY A 23 -55.93 6.57 -10.76
C GLY A 23 -56.26 5.17 -10.25
N GLY A 24 -56.50 5.00 -8.94
CA GLY A 24 -56.95 3.76 -8.33
C GLY A 24 -55.92 2.62 -8.30
N GLY A 25 -56.43 1.44 -7.91
CA GLY A 25 -55.67 0.19 -7.89
C GLY A 25 -54.97 -0.12 -6.56
N PRO A 26 -54.49 -1.37 -6.39
CA PRO A 26 -54.09 -1.89 -5.09
C PRO A 26 -52.86 -1.19 -4.49
N VAL A 27 -51.97 -0.66 -5.34
CA VAL A 27 -50.79 0.08 -4.87
C VAL A 27 -51.18 1.44 -4.29
N VAL A 28 -52.11 2.13 -4.94
CA VAL A 28 -52.61 3.44 -4.51
C VAL A 28 -53.43 3.27 -3.23
N GLU A 29 -54.33 2.29 -3.18
CA GLU A 29 -55.10 1.96 -1.97
C GLU A 29 -54.19 1.73 -0.77
N ALA A 30 -53.18 0.87 -0.90
CA ALA A 30 -52.24 0.59 0.18
C ALA A 30 -51.39 1.82 0.57
N ALA A 31 -51.13 2.75 -0.35
CA ALA A 31 -50.43 4.01 -0.04
C ALA A 31 -51.35 4.97 0.73
N VAL A 32 -52.60 5.12 0.30
CA VAL A 32 -53.63 5.93 0.96
C VAL A 32 -53.90 5.41 2.38
N ASP A 33 -54.08 4.10 2.55
CA ASP A 33 -54.30 3.49 3.87
C ASP A 33 -53.13 3.74 4.83
N ARG A 34 -51.89 3.63 4.35
CA ARG A 34 -50.70 3.92 5.16
C ARG A 34 -50.56 5.40 5.49
N ALA A 35 -50.91 6.29 4.56
CA ALA A 35 -50.90 7.72 4.78
C ALA A 35 -51.93 8.11 5.86
N LEU A 36 -53.18 7.67 5.72
CA LEU A 36 -54.26 7.89 6.68
C LEU A 36 -53.89 7.32 8.07
N ALA A 37 -53.37 6.09 8.12
CA ALA A 37 -52.92 5.48 9.38
C ALA A 37 -51.81 6.28 10.09
N ARG A 38 -50.96 7.02 9.37
CA ARG A 38 -49.99 7.95 9.98
C ARG A 38 -50.64 9.23 10.45
N CYS A 39 -51.54 9.80 9.66
CA CYS A 39 -52.29 11.01 10.02
C CYS A 39 -53.13 10.78 11.28
N ARG A 40 -53.64 9.57 11.52
CA ARG A 40 -54.41 9.20 12.73
C ARG A 40 -53.70 9.61 14.03
N ARG A 41 -52.38 9.37 14.13
CA ARG A 41 -51.61 9.69 15.36
C ARG A 41 -51.52 11.19 15.66
N GLY A 42 -51.67 12.03 14.63
CA GLY A 42 -51.59 13.49 14.72
C GLY A 42 -52.92 14.19 14.46
N TRP A 43 -54.04 13.46 14.41
CA TRP A 43 -55.29 13.96 13.86
C TRP A 43 -55.80 15.22 14.56
N ARG A 44 -55.80 15.25 15.91
CA ARG A 44 -56.25 16.43 16.68
C ARG A 44 -55.42 17.69 16.45
N ARG A 45 -54.19 17.54 15.94
CA ARG A 45 -53.36 18.68 15.56
C ARG A 45 -53.72 19.12 14.14
N LEU A 46 -53.79 18.17 13.21
CA LEU A 46 -54.22 18.37 11.83
C LEU A 46 -55.59 19.06 11.75
N GLU A 47 -56.57 18.61 12.54
CA GLU A 47 -57.93 19.16 12.57
C GLU A 47 -57.99 20.65 12.97
N ARG A 48 -56.95 21.15 13.65
CA ARG A 48 -56.83 22.58 14.00
C ARG A 48 -56.10 23.39 12.93
N GLU A 49 -55.52 22.74 11.93
CA GLU A 49 -54.91 23.39 10.78
C GLU A 49 -55.99 23.64 9.71
N ASP A 50 -55.91 24.78 9.02
CA ASP A 50 -56.97 25.22 8.09
C ASP A 50 -57.13 24.31 6.85
N ASP A 51 -56.19 23.40 6.59
CA ASP A 51 -56.21 22.53 5.41
C ASP A 51 -55.74 21.09 5.69
N VAL A 52 -56.61 20.34 6.37
CA VAL A 52 -56.44 18.90 6.63
C VAL A 52 -56.28 18.12 5.33
N GLU A 53 -57.01 18.51 4.28
CA GLU A 53 -57.09 17.77 3.03
C GLU A 53 -55.79 17.86 2.23
N ALA A 54 -55.23 19.06 2.10
CA ALA A 54 -53.90 19.24 1.50
C ALA A 54 -52.84 18.43 2.25
N ARG A 55 -52.89 18.43 3.58
CA ARG A 55 -51.89 17.73 4.37
C ARG A 55 -51.99 16.20 4.25
N VAL A 56 -53.20 15.66 4.12
CA VAL A 56 -53.42 14.25 3.81
C VAL A 56 -52.94 13.93 2.39
N ARG A 57 -53.22 14.77 1.39
CA ARG A 57 -52.73 14.59 0.01
C ARG A 57 -51.20 14.56 -0.05
N ASP A 58 -50.51 15.47 0.62
CA ASP A 58 -49.04 15.46 0.75
C ASP A 58 -48.54 14.12 1.31
N GLN A 59 -49.22 13.62 2.35
CA GLN A 59 -48.83 12.38 3.00
C GLN A 59 -49.04 11.15 2.11
N VAL A 60 -50.06 11.16 1.25
CA VAL A 60 -50.31 10.15 0.21
C VAL A 60 -49.20 10.19 -0.85
N GLU A 61 -48.82 11.38 -1.33
CA GLU A 61 -47.73 11.53 -2.30
C GLU A 61 -46.40 10.99 -1.75
N LEU A 62 -46.09 11.30 -0.50
CA LEU A 62 -44.91 10.77 0.18
C LEU A 62 -44.91 9.23 0.26
N GLU A 63 -46.07 8.60 0.45
CA GLU A 63 -46.18 7.14 0.48
C GLU A 63 -46.10 6.49 -0.90
N LEU A 64 -46.64 7.14 -1.93
CA LEU A 64 -46.49 6.72 -3.33
C LEU A 64 -45.03 6.80 -3.79
N ASP A 65 -44.29 7.81 -3.36
CA ASP A 65 -42.87 8.00 -3.68
C ASP A 65 -41.93 7.09 -2.88
N ARG A 66 -42.38 6.55 -1.75
CA ARG A 66 -41.59 5.71 -0.83
C ARG A 66 -40.85 4.55 -1.52
N PRO A 67 -41.48 3.72 -2.39
CA PRO A 67 -40.78 2.66 -3.12
C PRO A 67 -39.69 3.20 -4.05
N ARG A 68 -39.93 4.34 -4.73
CA ARG A 68 -38.94 4.98 -5.60
C ARG A 68 -37.74 5.48 -4.80
N ARG A 69 -37.99 6.16 -3.67
CA ARG A 69 -36.93 6.64 -2.76
C ARG A 69 -36.10 5.49 -2.18
N ARG A 70 -36.73 4.38 -1.79
CA ARG A 70 -36.00 3.17 -1.34
C ARG A 70 -35.07 2.62 -2.41
N ARG A 71 -35.52 2.52 -3.66
CA ARG A 71 -34.67 2.06 -4.78
C ARG A 71 -33.48 2.99 -5.02
N ILE A 72 -33.70 4.30 -4.97
CA ILE A 72 -32.62 5.30 -5.13
C ILE A 72 -31.62 5.19 -3.97
N ALA A 73 -32.11 5.11 -2.72
CA ALA A 73 -31.26 4.97 -1.55
C ALA A 73 -30.41 3.69 -1.60
N LEU A 74 -31.00 2.54 -1.96
CA LEU A 74 -30.27 1.29 -2.11
C LEU A 74 -29.20 1.36 -3.21
N ARG A 75 -29.50 2.02 -4.34
CA ARG A 75 -28.50 2.25 -5.39
C ARG A 75 -27.37 3.15 -4.92
N ALA A 76 -27.68 4.23 -4.22
CA ALA A 76 -26.67 5.14 -3.67
C ALA A 76 -25.75 4.41 -2.69
N VAL A 77 -26.31 3.58 -1.80
CA VAL A 77 -25.52 2.73 -0.89
C VAL A 77 -24.64 1.76 -1.67
N GLY A 78 -25.16 1.10 -2.71
CA GLY A 78 -24.38 0.20 -3.55
C GLY A 78 -23.21 0.89 -4.25
N VAL A 79 -23.43 2.08 -4.82
CA VAL A 79 -22.38 2.88 -5.45
C VAL A 79 -21.32 3.30 -4.44
N LEU A 80 -21.72 3.77 -3.26
CA LEU A 80 -20.78 4.15 -2.20
C LEU A 80 -19.91 2.95 -1.79
N LEU A 81 -20.52 1.77 -1.64
CA LEU A 81 -19.81 0.55 -1.26
C LEU A 81 -18.80 0.13 -2.34
N LEU A 82 -19.15 0.26 -3.63
CA LEU A 82 -18.22 0.03 -4.74
C LEU A 82 -17.05 1.03 -4.75
N VAL A 83 -17.30 2.31 -4.49
CA VAL A 83 -16.24 3.34 -4.42
C VAL A 83 -15.29 3.04 -3.27
N VAL A 84 -15.82 2.66 -2.10
CA VAL A 84 -14.99 2.28 -0.94
C VAL A 84 -14.17 1.03 -1.25
N LEU A 85 -14.77 -0.01 -1.84
CA LEU A 85 -14.04 -1.22 -2.25
C LEU A 85 -12.94 -0.92 -3.27
N ALA A 86 -13.21 -0.07 -4.25
CA ALA A 86 -12.21 0.34 -5.24
C ALA A 86 -11.06 1.11 -4.59
N GLY A 87 -11.34 2.01 -3.65
CA GLY A 87 -10.33 2.73 -2.87
C GLY A 87 -9.46 1.81 -2.02
N VAL A 88 -10.07 0.83 -1.34
CA VAL A 88 -9.33 -0.17 -0.55
C VAL A 88 -8.44 -1.02 -1.44
N LEU A 89 -8.97 -1.53 -2.57
CA LEU A 89 -8.20 -2.34 -3.51
C LEU A 89 -7.02 -1.55 -4.10
N TRP A 90 -7.20 -0.24 -4.33
CA TRP A 90 -6.12 0.63 -4.77
C TRP A 90 -5.05 0.82 -3.69
N SER A 91 -5.45 0.99 -2.43
CA SER A 91 -4.52 1.17 -1.30
C SER A 91 -3.70 -0.09 -0.97
N LEU A 92 -4.17 -1.26 -1.37
CA LEU A 92 -3.45 -2.53 -1.17
C LEU A 92 -2.46 -2.85 -2.30
N ARG A 93 -2.37 -2.00 -3.33
CA ARG A 93 -1.36 -2.20 -4.38
C ARG A 93 0.04 -2.00 -3.78
N PRO A 94 1.02 -2.84 -4.15
CA PRO A 94 2.41 -2.62 -3.80
C PRO A 94 2.79 -1.20 -4.22
N GLN A 95 3.31 -0.41 -3.28
CA GLN A 95 3.87 0.89 -3.63
C GLN A 95 5.11 0.62 -4.50
N PRO A 96 5.31 1.39 -5.59
CA PRO A 96 6.57 1.33 -6.30
C PRO A 96 7.70 1.62 -5.31
N PRO A 97 8.90 1.03 -5.51
CA PRO A 97 10.03 1.31 -4.65
C PRO A 97 10.30 2.81 -4.60
N ALA A 98 10.68 3.32 -3.43
CA ALA A 98 11.01 4.72 -3.29
C ALA A 98 12.31 5.00 -4.04
N VAL A 99 12.28 5.97 -4.96
CA VAL A 99 13.45 6.45 -5.70
C VAL A 99 13.80 7.83 -5.19
N ALA A 100 15.06 8.05 -4.86
CA ALA A 100 15.61 9.36 -4.51
C ALA A 100 16.76 9.70 -5.46
N GLU A 101 16.79 10.92 -5.98
CA GLU A 101 17.95 11.44 -6.74
C GLU A 101 19.11 11.66 -5.76
N GLU A 102 20.13 10.81 -5.84
CA GLU A 102 21.33 10.90 -5.01
C GLU A 102 22.51 10.36 -5.83
N PRO A 103 23.50 11.20 -6.17
CA PRO A 103 24.62 10.77 -7.00
C PRO A 103 25.50 9.78 -6.24
N ASN A 104 25.78 8.64 -6.87
CA ASN A 104 26.59 7.59 -6.27
C ASN A 104 28.08 7.96 -6.32
N PRO A 105 28.77 7.96 -5.16
CA PRO A 105 30.19 8.27 -5.11
C PRO A 105 31.07 7.19 -5.78
N LEU A 106 30.51 6.02 -6.07
CA LEU A 106 31.19 4.90 -6.72
C LEU A 106 30.72 4.77 -8.18
N PRO A 107 31.63 4.45 -9.12
CA PRO A 107 31.28 4.31 -10.54
C PRO A 107 30.57 2.97 -10.86
N VAL A 108 30.10 2.25 -9.84
CA VAL A 108 29.47 0.94 -9.97
C VAL A 108 28.24 0.85 -9.08
N PRO A 109 27.17 0.14 -9.51
CA PRO A 109 26.04 -0.15 -8.65
C PRO A 109 26.45 -0.91 -7.40
N TRP A 110 25.89 -0.55 -6.25
CA TRP A 110 26.12 -1.25 -4.99
C TRP A 110 24.87 -1.27 -4.11
N TYR A 111 24.81 -2.23 -3.20
CA TYR A 111 23.69 -2.43 -2.29
C TYR A 111 24.18 -2.41 -0.85
N ASP A 112 23.50 -1.65 0.00
CA ASP A 112 23.90 -1.48 1.42
C ASP A 112 23.11 -2.36 2.40
N GLY A 113 22.19 -3.19 1.88
CA GLY A 113 21.28 -4.02 2.67
C GLY A 113 19.84 -3.49 2.69
N THR A 114 19.59 -2.27 2.22
CA THR A 114 18.23 -1.71 2.11
C THR A 114 18.06 -0.91 0.82
N ASP A 115 19.07 -0.13 0.47
CA ASP A 115 19.06 0.74 -0.69
C ASP A 115 20.06 0.27 -1.75
N LEU A 116 19.60 0.24 -3.00
CA LEU A 116 20.40 0.04 -4.19
C LEU A 116 20.82 1.41 -4.73
N HIS A 117 22.13 1.64 -4.82
CA HIS A 117 22.70 2.88 -5.32
C HIS A 117 23.14 2.69 -6.77
N LEU A 118 22.49 3.40 -7.68
CA LEU A 118 22.82 3.50 -9.11
C LEU A 118 23.59 4.79 -9.39
N ALA A 119 23.93 5.11 -10.64
CA ALA A 119 24.77 6.27 -10.95
C ALA A 119 24.24 7.59 -10.34
N ASP A 120 22.95 7.87 -10.56
CA ASP A 120 22.32 9.14 -10.17
C ASP A 120 21.14 8.99 -9.19
N VAL A 121 20.73 7.74 -8.91
CA VAL A 121 19.55 7.45 -8.07
C VAL A 121 19.84 6.41 -7.02
N ARG A 122 19.13 6.52 -5.90
CA ARG A 122 19.04 5.53 -4.82
C ARG A 122 17.64 4.95 -4.80
N VAL A 123 17.54 3.63 -4.87
CA VAL A 123 16.27 2.88 -4.92
C VAL A 123 16.12 2.04 -3.66
N THR A 124 15.08 2.27 -2.87
CA THR A 124 14.80 1.47 -1.68
C THR A 124 14.21 0.11 -2.06
N LEU A 125 15.03 -0.93 -1.93
CA LEU A 125 14.75 -2.31 -2.29
C LEU A 125 15.17 -3.22 -1.12
N PRO A 126 14.34 -3.34 -0.07
CA PRO A 126 14.63 -4.30 1.01
C PRO A 126 14.65 -5.73 0.44
N ASP A 127 15.46 -6.58 1.06
CA ASP A 127 15.56 -8.00 0.73
C ASP A 127 16.04 -8.27 -0.72
N LEU A 128 16.90 -7.39 -1.23
CA LEU A 128 17.55 -7.61 -2.53
C LEU A 128 18.50 -8.81 -2.42
N GLY A 129 18.30 -9.81 -3.28
CA GLY A 129 19.23 -10.92 -3.41
C GLY A 129 20.45 -10.55 -4.26
N ALA A 130 20.92 -11.50 -5.06
CA ALA A 130 21.97 -11.25 -6.03
C ALA A 130 21.52 -10.25 -7.11
N PHE A 131 22.46 -9.42 -7.56
CA PHE A 131 22.26 -8.50 -8.68
C PHE A 131 23.50 -8.43 -9.57
N VAL A 132 23.28 -8.06 -10.84
CA VAL A 132 24.33 -7.92 -11.87
C VAL A 132 24.11 -6.60 -12.61
N ALA A 133 25.18 -5.86 -12.89
CA ALA A 133 25.12 -4.65 -13.70
C ALA A 133 24.69 -4.97 -15.14
N ASP A 134 23.81 -4.14 -15.72
CA ASP A 134 23.30 -4.26 -17.09
C ASP A 134 23.17 -2.87 -17.74
N GLY A 135 24.23 -2.44 -18.41
CA GLY A 135 24.35 -1.06 -18.91
C GLY A 135 24.35 -0.07 -17.75
N ASP A 136 23.45 0.92 -17.81
CA ASP A 136 23.30 1.95 -16.78
C ASP A 136 22.36 1.52 -15.62
N GLY A 137 21.84 0.29 -15.67
CA GLY A 137 20.97 -0.28 -14.63
C GLY A 137 21.53 -1.56 -14.02
N VAL A 138 20.66 -2.31 -13.35
CA VAL A 138 20.97 -3.62 -12.79
C VAL A 138 19.84 -4.62 -13.04
N ILE A 139 20.19 -5.89 -13.12
CA ILE A 139 19.23 -6.99 -13.08
C ILE A 139 19.32 -7.61 -11.68
N VAL A 140 18.19 -7.73 -11.00
CA VAL A 140 18.08 -8.13 -9.59
C VAL A 140 17.21 -9.37 -9.48
N ARG A 141 17.47 -10.19 -8.45
CA ARG A 141 16.56 -11.26 -8.03
C ARG A 141 15.88 -10.87 -6.73
N ARG A 142 14.55 -10.80 -6.74
CA ARG A 142 13.73 -10.44 -5.58
C ARG A 142 12.48 -11.30 -5.55
N ASP A 143 12.16 -11.86 -4.38
CA ASP A 143 10.99 -12.73 -4.18
C ASP A 143 10.90 -13.92 -5.17
N GLY A 144 12.06 -14.39 -5.67
CA GLY A 144 12.16 -15.44 -6.68
C GLY A 144 11.92 -14.99 -8.12
N GLU A 145 11.59 -13.72 -8.34
CA GLU A 145 11.43 -13.12 -9.66
C GLU A 145 12.71 -12.39 -10.11
N VAL A 146 12.93 -12.32 -11.43
CA VAL A 146 14.03 -11.57 -12.04
C VAL A 146 13.47 -10.26 -12.58
N GLN A 147 14.01 -9.15 -12.11
CA GLN A 147 13.55 -7.80 -12.43
C GLN A 147 14.73 -6.96 -12.90
N ARG A 148 14.47 -5.98 -13.76
CA ARG A 148 15.45 -4.97 -14.16
C ARG A 148 15.12 -3.67 -13.45
N VAL A 149 16.12 -3.07 -12.84
CA VAL A 149 16.10 -1.69 -12.33
C VAL A 149 16.92 -0.86 -13.31
N ASP A 150 16.29 0.09 -13.99
CA ASP A 150 17.02 0.96 -14.93
C ASP A 150 17.72 2.14 -14.23
N ALA A 151 18.37 3.00 -15.00
CA ALA A 151 19.17 4.12 -14.49
C ALA A 151 18.36 5.15 -13.68
N ASP A 152 17.05 5.24 -13.93
CA ASP A 152 16.14 6.17 -13.25
C ASP A 152 15.46 5.50 -12.03
N GLY A 153 15.75 4.22 -11.79
CA GLY A 153 15.21 3.46 -10.66
C GLY A 153 13.87 2.77 -10.93
N ASP A 154 13.39 2.79 -12.18
CA ASP A 154 12.16 2.12 -12.57
C ASP A 154 12.38 0.60 -12.59
N VAL A 155 11.45 -0.12 -11.95
CA VAL A 155 11.52 -1.58 -11.81
C VAL A 155 10.55 -2.24 -12.77
N SER A 156 11.07 -3.14 -13.60
CA SER A 156 10.30 -3.87 -14.60
C SER A 156 10.63 -5.37 -14.59
N ALA A 157 9.68 -6.19 -15.06
CA ALA A 157 9.93 -7.62 -15.21
C ALA A 157 10.99 -7.87 -16.29
N TYR A 158 11.97 -8.74 -16.01
CA TYR A 158 13.01 -9.10 -16.95
C TYR A 158 12.80 -10.53 -17.47
N SER A 159 12.64 -10.68 -18.78
CA SER A 159 12.32 -11.97 -19.41
C SER A 159 13.55 -12.73 -19.96
N GLY A 160 14.75 -12.17 -19.81
CA GLY A 160 15.98 -12.83 -20.27
C GLY A 160 16.53 -13.85 -19.27
N SER A 161 17.60 -14.54 -19.65
CA SER A 161 18.39 -15.37 -18.74
C SER A 161 19.58 -14.59 -18.22
N VAL A 162 19.74 -14.53 -16.90
CA VAL A 162 20.92 -13.93 -16.24
C VAL A 162 21.56 -14.98 -15.36
N ASP A 163 22.86 -15.13 -15.51
CA ASP A 163 23.69 -15.84 -14.56
C ASP A 163 24.09 -14.85 -13.45
N PHE A 164 23.49 -15.02 -12.28
CA PHE A 164 23.77 -14.18 -11.10
C PHE A 164 25.09 -14.59 -10.40
N GLY A 165 25.84 -15.53 -10.99
CA GLY A 165 26.93 -16.20 -10.33
C GLY A 165 26.43 -17.24 -9.32
N ARG A 166 27.36 -18.08 -8.85
CA ARG A 166 27.11 -18.93 -7.68
C ARG A 166 26.99 -18.03 -6.47
N ASP A 167 26.12 -18.39 -5.52
CA ASP A 167 26.11 -17.75 -4.21
C ASP A 167 27.49 -17.95 -3.56
N THR A 168 28.30 -16.89 -3.53
CA THR A 168 29.71 -16.97 -3.08
C THR A 168 29.83 -17.03 -1.56
N THR A 169 28.71 -17.17 -0.84
CA THR A 169 28.67 -17.48 0.59
C THR A 169 29.43 -18.76 0.95
N ASP A 170 29.72 -19.63 -0.01
CA ASP A 170 30.50 -20.85 0.23
C ASP A 170 32.01 -20.59 0.37
N ASN A 171 32.52 -19.43 -0.06
CA ASN A 171 33.95 -19.06 0.02
C ASN A 171 34.20 -17.97 1.08
N ILE A 172 33.61 -18.10 2.26
CA ILE A 172 33.88 -17.17 3.36
C ILE A 172 35.31 -17.43 3.88
N PRO A 173 36.23 -16.44 3.84
CA PRO A 173 37.54 -16.57 4.46
C PRO A 173 37.43 -16.91 5.95
N PRO A 174 38.38 -17.64 6.53
CA PRO A 174 38.44 -17.83 7.98
C PRO A 174 38.73 -16.48 8.65
N LEU A 175 37.68 -15.82 9.12
CA LEU A 175 37.71 -14.51 9.78
C LEU A 175 37.58 -14.64 11.31
N ASP A 176 38.07 -13.65 12.05
CA ASP A 176 37.72 -13.54 13.48
C ASP A 176 36.19 -13.36 13.61
N PRO A 177 35.53 -13.93 14.63
CA PRO A 177 34.09 -13.75 14.83
C PRO A 177 33.61 -12.30 14.87
N ASN A 178 34.51 -11.35 15.18
CA ASN A 178 34.19 -9.92 15.21
C ASN A 178 34.43 -9.23 13.86
N ASP A 179 35.13 -9.85 12.91
CA ASP A 179 35.38 -9.22 11.61
C ASP A 179 34.12 -9.29 10.73
N ARG A 180 33.93 -8.27 9.90
CA ARG A 180 32.76 -8.18 9.01
C ARG A 180 33.21 -8.08 7.55
N ILE A 181 32.73 -8.99 6.70
CA ILE A 181 32.85 -8.84 5.26
C ILE A 181 31.92 -7.69 4.84
N LEU A 182 32.50 -6.67 4.21
CA LEU A 182 31.76 -5.54 3.66
C LEU A 182 31.35 -5.80 2.21
N GLN A 183 32.22 -6.43 1.42
CA GLN A 183 31.98 -6.70 -0.01
C GLN A 183 32.81 -7.89 -0.48
N SER A 184 32.30 -8.64 -1.46
CA SER A 184 33.04 -9.71 -2.16
C SER A 184 32.90 -9.50 -3.67
N VAL A 185 33.97 -9.68 -4.42
CA VAL A 185 33.98 -9.58 -5.89
C VAL A 185 34.75 -10.76 -6.47
N ASP A 186 34.14 -11.51 -7.39
CA ASP A 186 34.85 -12.57 -8.09
C ASP A 186 35.86 -12.00 -9.09
N GLY A 187 37.07 -12.50 -9.00
CA GLY A 187 38.17 -12.23 -9.90
C GLY A 187 38.40 -13.38 -10.88
N PRO A 188 39.35 -13.21 -11.82
CA PRO A 188 39.74 -14.28 -12.73
C PRO A 188 40.29 -15.50 -11.95
N SER A 189 40.17 -16.69 -12.55
CA SER A 189 40.77 -17.93 -12.03
C SER A 189 40.22 -18.39 -10.67
N ASP A 190 38.90 -18.35 -10.47
CA ASP A 190 38.23 -18.73 -9.22
C ASP A 190 38.78 -17.98 -7.99
N THR A 191 39.18 -16.73 -8.18
CA THR A 191 39.59 -15.87 -7.07
C THR A 191 38.40 -15.05 -6.58
N THR A 192 38.34 -14.73 -5.29
CA THR A 192 37.35 -13.80 -4.72
C THR A 192 38.08 -12.75 -3.89
N LEU A 193 37.85 -11.48 -4.20
CA LEU A 193 38.37 -10.34 -3.45
C LEU A 193 37.33 -9.91 -2.42
N HIS A 194 37.62 -10.12 -1.14
CA HIS A 194 36.77 -9.65 -0.04
C HIS A 194 37.32 -8.35 0.53
N LEU A 195 36.49 -7.31 0.66
CA LEU A 195 36.74 -6.17 1.53
C LEU A 195 36.23 -6.52 2.92
N VAL A 196 37.12 -6.54 3.91
CA VAL A 196 36.82 -6.93 5.29
C VAL A 196 37.13 -5.77 6.23
N GLU A 197 36.20 -5.46 7.11
CA GLU A 197 36.40 -4.58 8.25
C GLU A 197 36.84 -5.42 9.45
N MET A 198 38.11 -5.26 9.84
CA MET A 198 38.66 -5.94 11.01
C MET A 198 38.36 -5.14 12.26
N LEU A 199 37.62 -5.76 13.18
CA LEU A 199 37.36 -5.21 14.50
C LEU A 199 38.47 -5.68 15.43
N SER A 200 39.42 -4.78 15.72
CA SER A 200 40.52 -5.07 16.64
C SER A 200 39.98 -5.40 18.03
N SER A 201 39.89 -6.70 18.33
CA SER A 201 39.40 -7.25 19.59
C SER A 201 40.42 -7.16 20.73
N ASN A 202 41.29 -6.14 20.76
CA ASN A 202 42.28 -5.97 21.82
C ASN A 202 41.82 -4.92 22.86
N PRO A 203 41.07 -5.33 23.91
CA PRO A 203 40.62 -4.43 24.98
C PRO A 203 41.75 -3.96 25.91
N GLU A 204 42.97 -4.50 25.79
CA GLU A 204 44.10 -4.16 26.68
C GLU A 204 44.89 -2.90 26.24
N ALA A 205 44.52 -2.27 25.12
CA ALA A 205 45.08 -0.97 24.73
C ALA A 205 44.50 0.13 25.62
N GLY A 206 45.09 0.31 26.81
CA GLY A 206 44.68 1.28 27.81
C GLY A 206 44.42 2.69 27.26
N THR A 207 43.17 3.12 27.39
CA THR A 207 42.69 4.49 27.70
C THR A 207 43.16 5.68 26.83
N TYR A 208 43.92 5.51 25.75
CA TYR A 208 44.44 6.64 24.96
C TYR A 208 44.18 6.61 23.45
N VAL A 209 43.22 5.84 22.95
CA VAL A 209 42.84 5.91 21.53
C VAL A 209 41.33 6.14 21.40
N ARG A 210 40.94 7.41 21.51
CA ARG A 210 39.58 7.88 21.26
C ARG A 210 39.40 8.46 19.84
N LEU A 211 40.24 8.05 18.89
CA LEU A 211 40.37 8.75 17.59
C LEU A 211 40.45 7.86 16.34
N SER A 212 40.06 6.59 16.39
CA SER A 212 39.77 5.85 15.15
C SER A 212 38.67 4.81 15.36
N GLU A 213 37.43 5.27 15.54
CA GLU A 213 36.23 4.41 15.49
C GLU A 213 35.96 3.84 14.08
N THR A 214 36.77 4.19 13.09
CA THR A 214 36.76 3.53 11.78
C THR A 214 37.60 2.25 11.88
N GLY A 215 36.96 1.08 11.88
CA GLY A 215 37.64 -0.22 11.85
C GLY A 215 38.71 -0.30 10.73
N ARG A 216 39.74 -1.13 10.92
CA ARG A 216 40.79 -1.31 9.90
C ARG A 216 40.18 -2.11 8.74
N ARG A 217 40.14 -1.54 7.54
CA ARG A 217 39.66 -2.24 6.35
C ARG A 217 40.82 -2.88 5.59
N VAL A 218 40.66 -4.14 5.18
CA VAL A 218 41.65 -4.89 4.41
C VAL A 218 40.99 -5.58 3.24
N PHE A 219 41.76 -5.82 2.18
CA PHE A 219 41.34 -6.73 1.13
C PHE A 219 41.93 -8.12 1.37
N LEU A 220 41.09 -9.15 1.28
CA LEU A 220 41.50 -10.54 1.24
C LEU A 220 41.30 -11.05 -0.18
N LEU A 221 42.37 -11.51 -0.82
CA LEU A 221 42.25 -12.23 -2.08
C LEU A 221 42.25 -13.72 -1.78
N CYS A 222 41.09 -14.35 -1.94
CA CYS A 222 40.88 -15.78 -1.72
C CYS A 222 40.89 -16.57 -3.03
N THR A 223 41.39 -17.79 -2.97
CA THR A 223 41.22 -18.88 -3.94
C THR A 223 40.41 -19.98 -3.25
N PRO A 224 40.00 -21.07 -3.94
CA PRO A 224 39.30 -22.18 -3.29
C PRO A 224 40.10 -22.87 -2.17
N TYR A 225 41.40 -22.57 -2.04
CA TYR A 225 42.31 -23.24 -1.12
C TYR A 225 43.02 -22.32 -0.12
N SER A 226 43.01 -21.00 -0.32
CA SER A 226 43.80 -20.08 0.51
C SER A 226 43.35 -18.63 0.37
N CYS A 227 43.56 -17.82 1.42
CA CYS A 227 43.35 -16.37 1.37
C CYS A 227 44.64 -15.62 1.69
N VAL A 228 44.94 -14.59 0.92
CA VAL A 228 46.09 -13.70 1.13
C VAL A 228 45.60 -12.31 1.47
N THR A 229 46.01 -11.80 2.63
CA THR A 229 45.68 -10.45 3.07
C THR A 229 46.57 -9.42 2.40
N ARG A 230 45.95 -8.37 1.86
CA ARG A 230 46.63 -7.14 1.44
C ARG A 230 46.11 -5.99 2.29
N LEU A 231 46.99 -5.47 3.14
CA LEU A 231 46.65 -4.37 4.03
C LEU A 231 46.56 -3.07 3.24
N VAL A 232 45.47 -2.33 3.40
CA VAL A 232 45.36 -0.95 2.90
C VAL A 232 45.52 -0.03 4.08
N GLU A 233 46.63 0.68 4.16
CA GLU A 233 46.74 1.79 5.11
C GLU A 233 45.84 2.93 4.63
N SER A 234 44.85 3.30 5.46
CA SER A 234 44.04 4.49 5.24
C SER A 234 44.95 5.71 5.12
N GLY A 235 45.03 6.29 3.92
CA GLY A 235 45.87 7.46 3.61
C GLY A 235 46.81 7.26 2.42
N ALA A 236 47.05 6.03 1.97
CA ALA A 236 47.73 5.79 0.71
C ALA A 236 46.75 6.07 -0.45
N ARG A 237 46.99 7.15 -1.20
CA ARG A 237 46.32 7.35 -2.50
C ARG A 237 46.63 6.14 -3.37
N LEU A 238 45.61 5.36 -3.73
CA LEU A 238 45.70 4.39 -4.82
C LEU A 238 46.10 5.18 -6.07
N ARG A 239 47.30 4.92 -6.59
CA ARG A 239 47.83 5.46 -7.85
C ARG A 239 47.92 4.35 -8.86
#